data_AF-A0A7G8VBD4-F1
#
_entry.id   AF-A0A7G8VBD4-F1
#
_cell.length_a   1.000
_cell.length_b   1.000
_cell.length_c   1.000
_cell.angle_alpha   90.00
_cell.angle_beta   90.00
_cell.angle_gamma   90.00
#
_symmetry.space_group_name_H-M   'P 1'
#
loop_
_entity.id
_entity.type
_entity.pdbx_description
1 polymer ?
#
loop_
_entity_poly.entity_id
_entity_poly.type
_entity_poly.pdbx_seq_one_letter_code
_entity_poly.pdbx_strand_id
1 'polypeptide(L)' 'MTKTLAILLAASAILAGCVVAPYDRPPPPRGHQYGDRDRDGVPNRADRDRDGDGVPNRYDSAPNNPYRN' A
#
# COMPACT_ATOMS: atom_id res chain seq x y z
N MET A 1 -40.21 3.68 -11.84
CA MET A 1 -39.19 3.03 -12.69
C MET A 1 -37.83 3.73 -12.64
N THR A 2 -37.76 5.05 -12.48
CA THR A 2 -36.49 5.79 -12.36
C THR A 2 -35.79 5.63 -11.00
N LYS A 3 -36.56 5.49 -9.90
CA LYS A 3 -36.01 5.31 -8.54
C LYS A 3 -35.28 3.98 -8.34
N THR A 4 -35.78 2.91 -8.96
CA THR A 4 -35.15 1.58 -8.92
C THR A 4 -33.82 1.56 -9.70
N LEU A 5 -33.75 2.31 -10.80
CA LEU A 5 -32.52 2.49 -11.58
C LEU A 5 -31.46 3.24 -10.77
N ALA A 6 -31.85 4.28 -10.03
CA ALA A 6 -30.94 5.05 -9.18
C ALA A 6 -30.34 4.23 -8.03
N ILE A 7 -31.13 3.34 -7.41
CA ILE A 7 -30.65 2.45 -6.33
C ILE A 7 -29.65 1.42 -6.87
N LEU A 8 -29.92 0.84 -8.05
CA LEU A 8 -28.99 -0.11 -8.69
C LEU A 8 -27.66 0.56 -9.08
N LEU A 9 -27.71 1.81 -9.55
CA LEU A 9 -26.52 2.57 -9.94
C LEU A 9 -25.68 2.95 -8.73
N ALA A 10 -26.32 3.35 -7.62
CA ALA A 10 -25.62 3.62 -6.34
C ALA A 10 -24.98 2.35 -5.73
N ALA A 11 -25.63 1.19 -5.85
CA ALA A 11 -25.09 -0.08 -5.34
C ALA A 11 -23.83 -0.56 -6.10
N SER A 12 -23.75 -0.28 -7.41
CA SER A 12 -22.59 -0.66 -8.23
C SER A 12 -21.30 0.10 -7.90
N ALA A 13 -21.41 1.31 -7.36
CA ALA A 13 -20.25 2.14 -7.01
C ALA A 13 -19.52 1.65 -5.74
N ILE A 14 -20.19 0.87 -4.89
CA ILE A 14 -19.61 0.33 -3.64
C ILE A 14 -18.84 -0.97 -3.91
N LEU A 15 -19.17 -1.68 -4.99
CA LEU A 15 -18.52 -2.95 -5.36
C LEU A 15 -17.19 -2.75 -6.11
N ALA A 16 -16.88 -1.53 -6.56
CA ALA A 16 -15.53 -1.14 -6.99
C ALA A 16 -14.62 -0.88 -5.79
N GLY A 17 -14.74 -1.74 -4.75
CA GLY A 17 -13.90 -1.72 -3.57
C GLY A 17 -12.44 -1.85 -3.95
N CYS A 18 -11.62 -1.10 -3.23
CA CYS A 18 -10.18 -0.97 -3.35
C CYS A 18 -9.50 -2.28 -3.78
N VAL A 19 -9.23 -2.42 -5.08
CA VAL A 19 -8.28 -3.43 -5.56
C VAL A 19 -6.91 -2.94 -5.12
N VAL A 20 -6.50 -3.30 -3.90
CA VAL A 20 -5.09 -3.37 -3.58
C VAL A 20 -4.56 -4.44 -4.51
N ALA A 21 -3.85 -4.03 -5.57
CA ALA A 21 -3.17 -4.96 -6.43
C ALA A 21 -2.38 -5.90 -5.51
N PRO A 22 -2.57 -7.23 -5.61
CA PRO A 22 -1.64 -8.13 -4.94
C PRO A 22 -0.27 -7.73 -5.47
N TYR A 23 0.58 -7.24 -4.57
CA TYR A 23 1.99 -7.04 -4.89
C TYR A 23 2.58 -8.44 -5.08
N ASP A 24 2.31 -9.06 -6.22
CA ASP A 24 3.06 -10.19 -6.75
C ASP A 24 4.42 -9.66 -7.21
N ARG A 25 5.10 -8.91 -6.34
CA ARG A 25 6.49 -8.53 -6.56
C ARG A 25 7.31 -9.78 -6.24
N PRO A 26 8.05 -10.33 -7.20
CA PRO A 26 8.96 -11.42 -6.93
C PRO A 26 9.91 -10.98 -5.80
N PRO A 27 10.24 -11.87 -4.85
CA PRO A 27 11.07 -11.53 -3.72
C PRO A 27 12.37 -10.88 -4.22
N PRO A 28 12.80 -9.77 -3.60
CA PRO A 28 13.96 -9.04 -4.09
C PRO A 28 15.17 -9.96 -4.19
N PRO A 29 16.02 -9.81 -5.23
CA PRO A 29 17.22 -10.63 -5.39
C PRO A 29 18.03 -10.64 -4.10
N ARG A 30 18.60 -11.77 -3.70
CA ARG A 30 19.22 -12.00 -2.38
C ARG A 30 20.33 -11.01 -1.94
N GLY A 31 20.71 -10.04 -2.78
CA GLY A 31 21.59 -8.92 -2.45
C GLY A 31 20.90 -7.60 -2.09
N HIS A 32 19.58 -7.46 -2.32
CA HIS A 32 18.82 -6.22 -2.05
C HIS A 32 18.33 -6.10 -0.60
N GLN A 33 18.43 -7.17 0.19
CA GLN A 33 18.06 -7.16 1.62
C GLN A 33 18.92 -6.18 2.45
N TYR A 34 20.12 -5.86 1.97
CA TYR A 34 20.95 -4.81 2.55
C TYR A 34 20.39 -3.44 2.15
N GLY A 35 19.55 -2.89 3.00
CA GLY A 35 18.97 -1.55 2.81
C GLY A 35 17.61 -1.54 2.13
N ASP A 36 16.84 -2.62 2.24
CA ASP A 36 15.40 -2.72 1.96
C ASP A 36 14.77 -3.33 3.23
N ARG A 37 14.19 -2.49 4.09
CA ARG A 37 13.83 -2.88 5.46
C ARG A 37 12.51 -3.66 5.49
N ASP A 38 11.51 -3.21 4.74
CA ASP A 38 10.19 -3.81 4.68
C ASP A 38 10.09 -4.93 3.63
N ARG A 39 11.12 -5.06 2.78
CA ARG A 39 11.27 -6.12 1.76
C ARG A 39 10.22 -6.02 0.66
N ASP A 40 9.75 -4.82 0.37
CA ASP A 40 8.81 -4.56 -0.73
C ASP A 40 9.50 -4.56 -2.11
N GLY A 41 10.84 -4.63 -2.15
CA GLY A 41 11.66 -4.61 -3.35
C GLY A 41 12.16 -3.22 -3.77
N VAL A 42 11.87 -2.19 -2.98
CA VAL A 42 12.36 -0.82 -3.17
C VAL A 42 13.48 -0.55 -2.15
N PRO A 43 14.69 -0.17 -2.60
CA PRO A 43 15.74 0.21 -1.66
C PRO A 43 15.32 1.39 -0.79
N ASN A 44 15.64 1.37 0.51
CA ASN A 44 15.34 2.41 1.52
C ASN A 44 15.67 3.85 1.07
N ARG A 45 16.65 4.02 0.17
CA ARG A 45 17.06 5.32 -0.41
C ARG A 45 16.03 5.90 -1.39
N ALA A 46 15.22 5.04 -2.00
CA ALA A 46 14.21 5.35 -3.00
C ALA A 46 12.78 5.10 -2.47
N ASP A 47 12.67 4.39 -1.36
CA ASP A 47 11.40 4.06 -0.73
C ASP A 47 10.79 5.27 0.02
N ARG A 48 9.49 5.44 -0.16
CA ARG A 48 8.68 6.51 0.46
C ARG A 48 8.00 6.05 1.74
N ASP A 49 8.00 4.77 2.06
CA ASP A 49 7.39 4.17 3.26
C ASP A 49 8.28 3.01 3.74
N ARG A 50 9.41 3.37 4.38
CA ARG A 50 10.57 2.47 4.52
C ARG A 50 10.35 1.29 5.46
N ASP A 51 9.36 1.37 6.31
CA ASP A 51 8.99 0.30 7.24
C ASP A 51 7.65 -0.34 6.87
N GLY A 52 7.02 0.10 5.78
CA GLY A 52 5.79 -0.48 5.25
C GLY A 52 4.61 -0.33 6.20
N ASP A 53 4.57 0.75 6.99
CA ASP A 53 3.53 0.97 8.00
C ASP A 53 2.31 1.73 7.46
N GLY A 54 2.38 2.16 6.19
CA GLY A 54 1.32 2.83 5.46
C GLY A 54 1.36 4.35 5.54
N VAL A 55 2.36 4.96 6.20
CA VAL A 55 2.52 6.41 6.21
C VAL A 55 3.80 6.84 5.52
N PRO A 56 3.73 7.84 4.63
CA PRO A 56 4.91 8.33 3.96
C PRO A 56 5.98 8.83 4.95
N ASN A 57 7.24 8.51 4.69
CA ASN A 57 8.43 8.93 5.43
C ASN A 57 8.47 10.44 5.79
N ARG A 58 7.83 11.29 4.97
CA ARG A 58 7.72 12.75 5.19
C ARG A 58 6.74 13.16 6.30
N TYR A 59 5.82 12.26 6.66
CA TYR A 59 4.77 12.45 7.66
C TYR A 59 4.90 11.49 8.83
N ASP A 60 5.84 10.54 8.74
CA ASP A 60 6.08 9.60 9.81
C ASP A 60 7.14 10.13 10.78
N SER A 61 6.78 10.09 12.07
CA SER A 61 7.68 10.40 13.19
C SER A 61 8.74 9.31 13.42
N ALA A 62 8.47 8.09 12.95
CA ALA A 62 9.34 6.94 13.14
C ALA A 62 9.55 6.16 11.83
N PRO A 63 10.10 6.78 10.76
CA PRO A 63 10.17 6.27 9.35
C PRO A 63 11.13 5.09 9.13
N ASN A 64 11.43 4.35 10.19
CA ASN A 64 12.27 3.17 10.20
C ASN A 64 11.73 2.11 11.19
N ASN A 65 10.57 2.34 11.79
CA ASN A 65 9.96 1.53 12.82
C ASN A 65 8.47 1.34 12.50
N PRO A 66 8.05 0.12 12.13
CA PRO A 66 6.66 -0.15 11.76
C PRO A 66 5.68 -0.08 12.95
N TYR A 67 6.18 -0.02 14.18
CA TYR A 67 5.35 0.04 15.38
C TYR A 67 5.06 1.47 15.79
N ARG A 68 3.78 1.83 15.76
CA ARG A 68 3.25 3.12 16.24
C ARG A 68 2.76 2.97 17.67
N ASN A 69 3.35 3.72 18.59
CA ASN A 69 2.89 3.83 19.97
C ASN A 69 1.68 4.76 20.07
#